data_AF-A0A7W0UFK5-F1
#
_entry.id   AF-A0A7W0UFK5-F1
#
_cell.length_a   1.000
_cell.length_b   1.000
_cell.length_c   1.000
_cell.angle_alpha   90.00
_cell.angle_beta   90.00
_cell.angle_gamma   90.00
#
_symmetry.space_group_name_H-M   'P 1'
#
loop_
_entity.id
_entity.type
_entity.pdbx_description
1 polymer ?
#
loop_
_entity_poly.entity_id
_entity_poly.type
_entity_poly.pdbx_seq_one_letter_code
_entity_poly.pdbx_strand_id
1 'polypeptide(L)'
;MADELERLKDLGREIAEPSGSSEGRARRLLQRRIDVASGRRARFWRPLHVRWALAGVVAVLLASGFGFGLGAWNTEEGSAKTSLVGLGFLPARGWTVVQSTAVGQRDAASAVAANVPLRASADLRATARATGASLPGKGILIFATFAIRGDPASDAGFDRHDLPLSLRHASVASQSSDRRVYRIRAGVGGYNVDAQIHFGAVTPSAETIEVAQRQLNRLVVASEPVTILARPTVLGRGQKLTLYGSVDSEKAEEIVTIEAKDCGQTSFREVAAARTQEGGGWSYDLFDPNISASVRAAWNNQRSSPVAVQDRPYVSLRRLGGSSSRFSVVVGAKLQFWRKYVVIERFEQRLGSWKPSRKVVLTDTSSTAGSSFVNTFQKFRLSVPKSSLLRAFFPRSQAGPCYLAGYSQLVRT
;
A
#
# COMPACT_ATOMS: atom_id res chain seq x y z
N MET A 1 1.01 -38.20 4.05
CA MET A 1 0.41 -37.47 5.19
C MET A 1 1.09 -36.13 5.49
N ALA A 2 2.41 -35.96 5.32
CA ALA A 2 3.04 -34.62 5.35
C ALA A 2 2.75 -33.79 4.07
N ASP A 3 2.75 -34.46 2.93
CA ASP A 3 2.61 -33.88 1.57
C ASP A 3 1.23 -33.24 1.28
N GLU A 4 0.17 -33.72 1.94
CA GLU A 4 -1.21 -33.22 1.76
C GLU A 4 -1.47 -31.94 2.59
N LEU A 5 -0.79 -31.80 3.73
CA LEU A 5 -0.85 -30.58 4.55
C LEU A 5 -0.04 -29.43 3.91
N GLU A 6 0.99 -29.78 3.14
CA GLU A 6 1.83 -28.86 2.38
C GLU A 6 1.10 -28.35 1.13
N ARG A 7 0.42 -29.24 0.40
CA ARG A 7 -0.52 -28.86 -0.69
C ARG A 7 -1.67 -27.95 -0.22
N LEU A 8 -2.17 -28.12 1.01
CA LEU A 8 -3.21 -27.26 1.57
C LEU A 8 -2.68 -25.88 2.02
N LYS A 9 -1.38 -25.75 2.30
CA LYS A 9 -0.72 -24.44 2.54
C LYS A 9 -0.52 -23.68 1.23
N ASP A 10 -0.21 -24.37 0.14
CA ASP A 10 -0.01 -23.76 -1.18
C ASP A 10 -1.35 -23.32 -1.82
N LEU A 11 -2.43 -24.09 -1.64
CA LEU A 11 -3.79 -23.67 -2.06
C LEU A 11 -4.34 -22.48 -1.24
N GLY A 12 -3.77 -22.20 -0.06
CA GLY A 12 -4.05 -21.00 0.70
C GLY A 12 -3.28 -19.76 0.23
N ARG A 13 -2.25 -19.95 -0.61
CA ARG A 13 -1.43 -18.89 -1.21
C ARG A 13 -1.88 -18.53 -2.63
N GLU A 14 -2.54 -19.43 -3.34
CA GLU A 14 -3.13 -19.17 -4.65
C GLU A 14 -4.50 -18.49 -4.54
N ILE A 15 -4.48 -17.17 -4.31
CA ILE A 15 -5.59 -16.32 -4.74
C ILE A 15 -5.57 -16.38 -6.26
N ALA A 16 -6.48 -17.18 -6.83
CA ALA A 16 -6.63 -17.35 -8.27
C ALA A 16 -6.62 -15.99 -8.98
N GLU A 17 -5.64 -15.82 -9.88
CA GLU A 17 -5.68 -14.75 -10.87
C GLU A 17 -7.01 -14.85 -11.65
N PRO A 18 -7.71 -13.72 -11.90
CA PRO A 18 -8.96 -13.77 -12.63
C PRO A 18 -8.74 -14.32 -14.04
N SER A 19 -9.28 -15.49 -14.35
CA SER A 19 -9.32 -15.96 -15.74
C SER A 19 -10.19 -15.01 -16.58
N GLY A 20 -9.84 -14.73 -17.84
CA GLY A 20 -10.61 -13.83 -18.72
C GLY A 20 -12.10 -14.21 -18.87
N SER A 21 -12.44 -15.49 -18.63
CA SER A 21 -13.83 -15.97 -18.59
C SER A 21 -14.63 -15.46 -17.37
N SER A 22 -13.97 -15.21 -16.24
CA SER A 22 -14.55 -14.73 -14.98
C SER A 22 -14.80 -13.22 -15.02
N GLU A 23 -13.88 -12.46 -15.61
CA GLU A 23 -14.04 -11.03 -15.89
C GLU A 23 -15.18 -10.77 -16.89
N GLY A 24 -15.28 -11.57 -17.94
CA GLY A 24 -16.38 -11.50 -18.91
C GLY A 24 -17.76 -11.80 -18.28
N ARG A 25 -17.80 -12.63 -17.24
CA ARG A 25 -19.03 -12.91 -16.48
C ARG A 25 -19.39 -11.76 -15.54
N ALA A 26 -18.40 -11.17 -14.87
CA ALA A 26 -18.58 -10.01 -14.00
C ALA A 26 -19.04 -8.77 -14.78
N ARG A 27 -18.44 -8.48 -15.95
CA ARG A 27 -18.87 -7.38 -16.83
C ARG A 27 -20.31 -7.52 -17.28
N ARG A 28 -20.74 -8.74 -17.68
CA ARG A 28 -22.14 -8.99 -18.07
C ARG A 28 -23.14 -8.78 -16.93
N LEU A 29 -22.78 -9.17 -15.70
CA LEU A 29 -23.63 -8.93 -14.53
C LEU A 29 -23.72 -7.45 -14.15
N LEU A 30 -22.64 -6.69 -14.34
CA LEU A 30 -22.61 -5.26 -14.10
C LEU A 30 -23.44 -4.50 -15.14
N GLN A 31 -23.28 -4.83 -16.43
CA GLN A 31 -24.06 -4.24 -17.53
C GLN A 31 -25.56 -4.48 -17.32
N ARG A 32 -25.96 -5.69 -16.95
CA ARG A 32 -27.36 -6.03 -16.68
C ARG A 32 -27.94 -5.24 -15.50
N ARG A 33 -27.13 -4.87 -14.50
CA ARG A 33 -27.57 -4.00 -13.40
C ARG A 33 -27.69 -2.54 -13.82
N ILE A 34 -26.83 -2.07 -14.71
CA ILE A 34 -26.91 -0.72 -15.29
C ILE A 34 -28.18 -0.58 -16.15
N ASP A 35 -28.48 -1.57 -16.98
CA ASP A 35 -29.67 -1.59 -17.85
C ASP A 35 -30.98 -1.63 -17.06
N VAL A 36 -30.99 -2.36 -15.93
CA VAL A 36 -32.15 -2.39 -15.01
C VAL A 36 -32.31 -1.06 -14.26
N ALA A 37 -31.20 -0.38 -13.95
CA ALA A 37 -31.23 0.94 -13.31
C ALA A 37 -31.63 2.06 -14.28
N SER A 38 -31.24 1.99 -15.55
CA SER A 38 -31.63 2.94 -16.59
C SER A 38 -33.08 2.74 -17.04
N GLY A 39 -33.56 1.49 -17.10
CA GLY A 39 -34.97 1.18 -17.41
C GLY A 39 -35.98 1.60 -16.34
N ARG A 40 -35.54 1.80 -15.08
CA ARG A 40 -36.42 2.25 -13.98
C ARG A 40 -36.58 3.77 -13.86
N ARG A 41 -35.82 4.57 -14.61
CA ARG A 41 -35.93 6.05 -14.59
C ARG A 41 -36.83 6.63 -15.70
N ALA A 42 -37.38 5.81 -16.59
CA ALA A 42 -38.12 6.27 -17.78
C ALA A 42 -39.65 6.27 -17.64
N ARG A 43 -40.21 6.27 -16.43
CA ARG A 43 -41.67 6.29 -16.25
C ARG A 43 -42.04 7.13 -15.03
N PHE A 44 -42.21 8.43 -15.25
CA PHE A 44 -43.23 9.33 -14.69
C PHE A 44 -42.76 10.79 -14.84
N TRP A 45 -43.68 11.66 -15.26
CA TRP A 45 -43.63 13.14 -15.39
C TRP A 45 -43.39 13.76 -16.78
N ARG A 46 -44.52 14.09 -17.42
CA ARG A 46 -44.79 15.34 -18.19
C ARG A 46 -45.74 16.19 -17.32
N PRO A 47 -45.76 17.54 -17.35
CA PRO A 47 -46.02 18.34 -18.58
C PRO A 47 -45.25 19.68 -18.79
N LEU A 48 -45.22 20.11 -20.08
CA LEU A 48 -45.44 21.46 -20.72
C LEU A 48 -44.93 22.75 -20.00
N HIS A 49 -44.34 23.81 -20.59
CA HIS A 49 -43.99 24.25 -21.96
C HIS A 49 -42.83 25.30 -21.92
N VAL A 50 -41.89 25.15 -22.88
CA VAL A 50 -40.95 26.06 -23.59
C VAL A 50 -41.00 27.59 -23.34
N ARG A 51 -39.84 28.23 -23.04
CA ARG A 51 -39.14 29.25 -23.89
C ARG A 51 -37.92 29.95 -23.23
N TRP A 52 -36.76 29.89 -23.92
CA TRP A 52 -35.52 30.72 -23.86
C TRP A 52 -34.78 30.82 -22.50
N ALA A 53 -33.45 30.86 -22.36
CA ALA A 53 -32.26 30.73 -23.19
C ALA A 53 -31.06 30.46 -22.25
N LEU A 54 -29.94 30.02 -22.82
CA LEU A 54 -28.65 29.71 -22.19
C LEU A 54 -28.21 30.60 -21.00
N ALA A 55 -27.70 29.98 -19.93
CA ALA A 55 -26.31 30.19 -19.47
C ALA A 55 -25.98 29.30 -18.26
N GLY A 56 -24.89 28.54 -18.38
CA GLY A 56 -23.82 28.49 -17.37
C GLY A 56 -24.04 27.71 -16.07
N VAL A 57 -23.21 26.67 -15.91
CA VAL A 57 -22.73 26.09 -14.64
C VAL A 57 -23.61 24.99 -14.03
N VAL A 58 -23.40 23.77 -14.50
CA VAL A 58 -23.68 22.56 -13.72
C VAL A 58 -22.44 22.23 -12.88
N ALA A 59 -22.57 22.41 -11.57
CA ALA A 59 -21.77 21.72 -10.58
C ALA A 59 -22.11 20.22 -10.60
N VAL A 60 -21.12 19.35 -10.74
CA VAL A 60 -21.23 17.95 -10.32
C VAL A 60 -19.99 17.57 -9.51
N LEU A 61 -20.26 17.39 -8.22
CA LEU A 61 -19.50 16.60 -7.27
C LEU A 61 -19.57 15.12 -7.66
N LEU A 62 -18.42 14.50 -7.93
CA LEU A 62 -18.13 13.07 -7.76
C LEU A 62 -16.71 13.02 -7.18
N ALA A 63 -16.48 12.81 -5.88
CA ALA A 63 -16.58 11.56 -5.12
C ALA A 63 -15.69 10.42 -5.67
N SER A 64 -14.96 9.79 -4.75
CA SER A 64 -14.06 8.63 -4.83
C SER A 64 -12.64 8.87 -5.36
N GLY A 65 -11.67 8.52 -4.50
CA GLY A 65 -10.23 8.67 -4.71
C GLY A 65 -9.62 7.66 -5.66
N PHE A 66 -8.32 7.88 -5.90
CA PHE A 66 -7.51 7.38 -7.04
C PHE A 66 -7.83 8.07 -8.36
N GLY A 67 -7.39 9.33 -8.49
CA GLY A 67 -7.21 10.00 -9.76
C GLY A 67 -5.74 10.36 -9.93
N PHE A 68 -5.05 9.67 -10.85
CA PHE A 68 -3.71 10.05 -11.29
C PHE A 68 -3.82 11.32 -12.13
N GLY A 69 -3.27 12.43 -11.65
CA GLY A 69 -3.05 13.63 -12.46
C GLY A 69 -1.73 13.47 -13.23
N LEU A 70 -1.78 12.98 -14.46
CA LEU A 70 -0.64 13.10 -15.39
C LEU A 70 -0.62 14.54 -15.94
N GLY A 71 0.00 15.46 -15.21
CA GLY A 71 0.35 16.76 -15.73
C GLY A 71 1.63 16.66 -16.56
N ALA A 72 1.52 16.62 -17.89
CA ALA A 72 2.64 16.92 -18.77
C ALA A 72 2.79 18.44 -18.83
N TRP A 73 3.90 18.98 -18.33
CA TRP A 73 4.18 20.42 -18.42
C TRP A 73 4.86 20.70 -19.75
N ASN A 74 4.09 21.16 -20.73
CA ASN A 74 4.63 22.02 -21.78
C ASN A 74 4.51 23.46 -21.27
N THR A 75 5.64 24.16 -21.17
CA THR A 75 5.69 25.52 -20.64
C THR A 75 5.05 26.50 -21.61
N GLU A 76 3.85 26.97 -21.28
CA GLU A 76 3.38 28.33 -21.50
C GLU A 76 2.48 28.70 -20.31
N GLU A 77 3.00 29.60 -19.47
CA GLU A 77 2.33 30.43 -18.44
C GLU A 77 1.41 29.80 -17.37
N GLY A 78 1.88 29.89 -16.11
CA GLY A 78 1.09 30.38 -14.96
C GLY A 78 -0.13 29.59 -14.47
N SER A 79 0.08 28.65 -13.53
CA SER A 79 -0.81 28.45 -12.36
C SER A 79 -0.28 27.32 -11.46
N ALA A 80 0.24 27.67 -10.27
CA ALA A 80 0.71 26.71 -9.29
C ALA A 80 -0.33 26.47 -8.19
N LYS A 81 -0.98 25.30 -8.22
CA LYS A 81 -1.51 24.62 -7.03
C LYS A 81 -1.13 23.15 -7.08
N THR A 82 -0.09 22.79 -6.35
CA THR A 82 0.07 21.65 -5.41
C THR A 82 1.57 21.34 -5.23
N SER A 83 1.95 21.00 -4.00
CA SER A 83 3.32 20.93 -3.50
C SER A 83 4.26 20.04 -4.32
N LEU A 84 5.40 20.61 -4.71
CA LEU A 84 6.57 19.90 -5.21
C LEU A 84 7.07 18.97 -4.10
N VAL A 85 6.67 17.69 -4.11
CA VAL A 85 7.31 16.68 -3.25
C VAL A 85 8.67 16.43 -3.89
N GLY A 86 9.74 16.94 -3.28
CA GLY A 86 11.05 17.11 -3.93
C GLY A 86 11.86 15.82 -4.18
N LEU A 87 11.21 14.72 -4.57
CA LEU A 87 11.87 13.50 -5.04
C LEU A 87 11.69 13.38 -6.57
N GLY A 88 12.77 13.54 -7.33
CA GLY A 88 12.74 13.39 -8.79
C GLY A 88 13.72 14.30 -9.51
N PHE A 89 13.38 14.77 -10.71
CA PHE A 89 14.24 15.65 -11.51
C PHE A 89 13.66 17.06 -11.63
N LEU A 90 14.50 18.09 -11.60
CA LEU A 90 14.09 19.44 -12.00
C LEU A 90 13.84 19.48 -13.52
N PRO A 91 12.78 20.16 -13.99
CA PRO A 91 12.52 20.34 -15.42
C PRO A 91 13.72 20.95 -16.15
N ALA A 92 13.97 20.54 -17.39
CA ALA A 92 15.01 21.10 -18.24
C ALA A 92 14.49 21.27 -19.67
N ARG A 93 15.02 22.24 -20.42
CA ARG A 93 14.63 22.46 -21.81
C ARG A 93 14.91 21.20 -22.64
N GLY A 94 13.91 20.76 -23.41
CA GLY A 94 14.01 19.54 -24.22
C GLY A 94 13.84 18.24 -23.43
N TRP A 95 13.47 18.29 -22.15
CA TRP A 95 13.19 17.12 -21.32
C TRP A 95 11.73 17.12 -20.85
N THR A 96 11.09 15.96 -20.96
CA THR A 96 9.83 15.68 -20.30
C THR A 96 10.13 15.01 -18.96
N VAL A 97 9.61 15.56 -17.87
CA VAL A 97 9.76 14.99 -16.52
C VAL A 97 8.39 14.67 -15.93
N VAL A 98 8.25 13.47 -15.37
CA VAL A 98 7.04 13.02 -14.67
C VAL A 98 7.44 12.33 -13.37
N GLN A 99 6.73 12.63 -12.28
CA GLN A 99 7.03 12.12 -10.94
C GLN A 99 5.76 11.56 -10.30
N SER A 100 5.88 10.54 -9.45
CA SER A 100 4.76 10.05 -8.64
C SER A 100 4.67 10.84 -7.35
N THR A 101 3.45 11.28 -7.00
CA THR A 101 3.20 12.10 -5.79
C THR A 101 3.05 11.28 -4.51
N ALA A 102 3.39 9.99 -4.51
CA ALA A 102 3.17 9.12 -3.37
C ALA A 102 4.33 8.13 -3.17
N VAL A 103 4.94 8.20 -1.99
CA VAL A 103 5.57 7.06 -1.32
C VAL A 103 4.45 6.35 -0.57
N GLY A 104 3.86 5.30 -1.16
CA GLY A 104 2.68 4.62 -0.60
C GLY A 104 2.94 3.14 -0.38
N GLN A 105 2.74 2.66 0.86
CA GLN A 105 2.72 1.28 1.44
C GLN A 105 3.73 0.20 0.97
N ARG A 106 4.15 0.17 -0.31
CA ARG A 106 5.18 -0.70 -0.90
C ARG A 106 5.93 -0.06 -2.08
N ASP A 107 5.44 1.06 -2.60
CA ASP A 107 6.00 1.66 -3.80
C ASP A 107 6.93 2.81 -3.42
N ALA A 108 8.20 2.62 -3.75
CA ALA A 108 9.17 3.70 -3.84
C ALA A 108 8.59 4.82 -4.71
N ALA A 109 8.71 6.09 -4.29
CA ALA A 109 8.42 7.20 -5.19
C ALA A 109 9.25 7.01 -6.47
N SER A 110 8.72 7.42 -7.59
CA SER A 110 9.34 7.17 -8.88
C SER A 110 9.32 8.43 -9.73
N ALA A 111 10.38 8.64 -10.51
CA ALA A 111 10.49 9.74 -11.44
C ALA A 111 11.04 9.26 -12.78
N VAL A 112 10.54 9.84 -13.86
CA VAL A 112 11.03 9.63 -15.22
C VAL A 112 11.45 10.99 -15.79
N ALA A 113 12.63 11.04 -16.40
CA ALA A 113 13.05 12.14 -17.25
C ALA A 113 13.45 11.57 -18.62
N ALA A 114 12.93 12.11 -19.71
CA ALA A 114 13.32 11.71 -21.06
C ALA A 114 13.46 12.92 -22.00
N ASN A 115 14.42 12.86 -22.93
CA ASN A 115 14.57 13.87 -23.99
C ASN A 115 13.71 13.53 -25.24
N VAL A 116 12.78 12.59 -25.10
CA VAL A 116 11.83 12.15 -26.11
C VAL A 116 10.42 12.12 -25.52
N PRO A 117 9.36 12.15 -26.35
CA PRO A 117 7.99 12.00 -25.86
C PRO A 117 7.81 10.70 -25.07
N LEU A 118 7.20 10.79 -23.89
CA LEU A 118 6.89 9.64 -23.05
C LEU A 118 5.69 8.87 -23.61
N ARG A 119 5.78 7.54 -23.62
CA ARG A 119 4.66 6.65 -23.96
C ARG A 119 3.87 6.31 -22.70
N ALA A 120 2.74 6.98 -22.51
CA ALA A 120 1.87 6.81 -21.36
C ALA A 120 1.45 5.34 -21.17
N SER A 121 1.47 4.87 -19.92
CA SER A 121 1.05 3.53 -19.53
C SER A 121 0.39 3.54 -18.14
N ALA A 122 0.08 2.37 -17.60
CA ALA A 122 -0.65 2.21 -16.33
C ALA A 122 0.09 2.82 -15.12
N ASP A 123 1.42 2.81 -15.13
CA ASP A 123 2.28 3.38 -14.09
C ASP A 123 3.60 3.93 -14.69
N LEU A 124 4.42 4.60 -13.87
CA LEU A 124 5.69 5.20 -14.32
C LEU A 124 6.75 4.16 -14.71
N ARG A 125 6.77 2.98 -14.08
CA ARG A 125 7.68 1.89 -14.44
C ARG A 125 7.30 1.28 -15.79
N ALA A 126 6.01 1.11 -16.05
CA ALA A 126 5.48 0.68 -17.34
C ALA A 126 5.73 1.74 -18.42
N THR A 127 5.57 3.03 -18.09
CA THR A 127 5.91 4.16 -18.96
C THR A 127 7.40 4.17 -19.33
N ALA A 128 8.29 3.99 -18.34
CA ALA A 128 9.73 3.92 -18.55
C ALA A 128 10.12 2.73 -19.45
N ARG A 129 9.52 1.55 -19.21
CA ARG A 129 9.74 0.37 -20.06
C ARG A 129 9.27 0.58 -21.49
N ALA A 130 8.04 1.07 -21.68
CA ALA A 130 7.44 1.28 -22.99
C ALA A 130 8.18 2.35 -23.81
N THR A 131 8.58 3.45 -23.17
CA THR A 131 9.37 4.52 -23.81
C THR A 131 10.78 4.05 -24.10
N GLY A 132 11.41 3.36 -23.14
CA GLY A 132 12.74 2.79 -23.29
C GLY A 132 12.84 1.85 -24.49
N ALA A 133 11.84 0.99 -24.70
CA ALA A 133 11.79 0.01 -25.79
C ALA A 133 11.83 0.62 -27.20
N SER A 134 11.60 1.92 -27.34
CA SER A 134 11.55 2.62 -28.63
C SER A 134 12.41 3.88 -28.66
N LEU A 135 13.50 3.91 -27.88
CA LEU A 135 14.38 5.07 -27.88
C LEU A 135 15.08 5.22 -29.23
N PRO A 136 15.02 6.39 -29.88
CA PRO A 136 15.84 6.68 -31.05
C PRO A 136 17.33 6.72 -30.67
N GLY A 137 18.26 6.69 -31.62
CA GLY A 137 19.70 6.59 -31.34
C GLY A 137 20.27 7.64 -30.38
N LYS A 138 19.73 8.87 -30.38
CA LYS A 138 20.09 9.97 -29.43
C LYS A 138 19.11 10.10 -28.25
N GLY A 139 18.13 9.21 -28.16
CA GLY A 139 17.12 9.17 -27.11
C GLY A 139 17.70 8.70 -25.79
N ILE A 140 17.32 9.37 -24.72
CA ILE A 140 17.74 9.13 -23.35
C ILE A 140 16.49 9.07 -22.48
N LEU A 141 16.42 8.07 -21.61
CA LEU A 141 15.44 7.98 -20.54
C LEU A 141 16.14 7.64 -19.22
N ILE A 142 15.87 8.43 -18.20
CA ILE A 142 16.30 8.19 -16.83
C ILE A 142 15.06 7.86 -16.00
N PHE A 143 15.04 6.67 -15.41
CA PHE A 143 14.02 6.25 -14.47
C PHE A 143 14.66 6.09 -13.09
N ALA A 144 14.17 6.83 -12.10
CA ALA A 144 14.66 6.76 -10.73
C ALA A 144 13.54 6.29 -9.78
N THR A 145 13.89 5.45 -8.83
CA THR A 145 13.02 5.12 -7.69
C THR A 145 13.67 5.52 -6.38
N PHE A 146 12.87 6.00 -5.43
CA PHE A 146 13.27 6.53 -4.13
C PHE A 146 12.56 5.73 -3.03
N ALA A 147 13.29 4.84 -2.37
CA ALA A 147 12.80 4.09 -1.22
C ALA A 147 13.38 4.67 0.07
N ILE A 148 12.56 4.80 1.12
CA ILE A 148 13.04 5.28 2.42
C ILE A 148 14.06 4.30 3.01
N ARG A 149 15.17 4.81 3.54
CA ARG A 149 16.22 4.03 4.25
C ARG A 149 15.81 3.67 5.67
N GLY A 150 16.53 2.74 6.29
CA GLY A 150 16.33 2.32 7.68
C GLY A 150 16.01 0.84 7.85
N ASP A 151 15.84 0.10 6.76
CA ASP A 151 15.74 -1.36 6.77
C ASP A 151 17.05 -1.97 6.25
N PRO A 152 17.89 -2.56 7.11
CA PRO A 152 19.22 -3.06 6.72
C PRO A 152 19.19 -4.02 5.53
N ALA A 153 18.13 -4.84 5.41
CA ALA A 153 17.97 -5.77 4.30
C ALA A 153 17.69 -5.05 2.97
N SER A 154 16.96 -3.94 3.01
CA SER A 154 16.65 -3.12 1.83
C SER A 154 17.77 -2.14 1.47
N ASP A 155 18.53 -1.71 2.48
CA ASP A 155 19.64 -0.74 2.33
C ASP A 155 20.92 -1.41 1.78
N ALA A 156 20.99 -2.75 1.81
CA ALA A 156 22.11 -3.50 1.25
C ALA A 156 22.34 -3.21 -0.24
N GLY A 157 23.56 -2.75 -0.57
CA GLY A 157 23.97 -2.40 -1.93
C GLY A 157 23.53 -1.00 -2.38
N PHE A 158 23.22 -0.10 -1.44
CA PHE A 158 23.04 1.33 -1.67
C PHE A 158 24.09 2.10 -0.85
N ASP A 159 25.33 2.16 -1.36
CA ASP A 159 26.42 2.90 -0.73
C ASP A 159 26.10 4.40 -0.70
N ARG A 160 26.58 5.12 0.33
CA ARG A 160 26.27 6.54 0.47
C ARG A 160 26.97 7.37 -0.59
N HIS A 161 26.22 8.30 -1.17
CA HIS A 161 26.74 9.28 -2.11
C HIS A 161 26.02 10.62 -1.93
N ASP A 162 26.79 11.70 -2.05
CA ASP A 162 26.23 13.03 -2.17
C ASP A 162 25.65 13.27 -3.56
N LEU A 163 24.66 14.16 -3.64
CA LEU A 163 24.26 14.72 -4.93
C LEU A 163 25.31 15.74 -5.40
N PRO A 164 25.55 15.85 -6.73
CA PRO A 164 24.89 15.11 -7.80
C PRO A 164 25.44 13.69 -8.02
N LEU A 165 24.55 12.75 -8.39
CA LEU A 165 24.98 11.41 -8.81
C LEU A 165 25.77 11.45 -10.12
N SER A 166 26.72 10.53 -10.27
CA SER A 166 27.62 10.47 -11.43
C SER A 166 27.46 9.17 -12.22
N LEU A 167 27.33 9.28 -13.54
CA LEU A 167 27.34 8.15 -14.47
C LEU A 167 28.66 7.36 -14.42
N ARG A 168 29.74 7.94 -13.89
CA ARG A 168 31.01 7.23 -13.66
C ARG A 168 30.87 6.11 -12.63
N HIS A 169 29.91 6.22 -11.71
CA HIS A 169 29.60 5.20 -10.71
C HIS A 169 28.52 4.22 -11.19
N ALA A 170 28.06 4.35 -12.44
CA ALA A 170 27.03 3.47 -12.97
C ALA A 170 27.61 2.10 -13.35
N SER A 171 26.90 1.06 -12.94
CA SER A 171 27.12 -0.31 -13.40
C SER A 171 26.27 -0.60 -14.63
N VAL A 172 26.66 -1.59 -15.44
CA VAL A 172 25.81 -2.07 -16.55
C VAL A 172 24.77 -3.03 -15.96
N ALA A 173 23.50 -2.62 -15.93
CA ALA A 173 22.42 -3.43 -15.38
C ALA A 173 21.83 -4.42 -16.39
N SER A 174 21.86 -4.08 -17.68
CA SER A 174 21.42 -4.96 -18.75
C SER A 174 22.09 -4.56 -20.05
N GLN A 175 22.46 -5.56 -20.84
CA GLN A 175 23.01 -5.39 -22.18
C GLN A 175 22.34 -6.40 -23.11
N SER A 176 21.78 -5.92 -24.20
CA SER A 176 21.26 -6.70 -25.33
C SER A 176 22.01 -6.29 -26.60
N SER A 177 21.80 -6.99 -27.71
CA SER A 177 22.40 -6.63 -29.00
C SER A 177 22.11 -5.18 -29.41
N ASP A 178 20.95 -4.66 -28.99
CA ASP A 178 20.41 -3.40 -29.49
C ASP A 178 20.36 -2.31 -28.41
N ARG A 179 20.64 -2.65 -27.14
CA ARG A 179 20.56 -1.66 -26.05
C ARG A 179 21.45 -1.95 -24.86
N ARG A 180 21.90 -0.86 -24.22
CA ARG A 180 22.60 -0.88 -22.93
C ARG A 180 21.87 -0.04 -21.89
N VAL A 181 21.76 -0.58 -20.68
CA VAL A 181 21.15 0.09 -19.52
C VAL A 181 22.18 0.24 -18.43
N TYR A 182 22.40 1.47 -17.99
CA TYR A 182 23.26 1.80 -16.88
C TYR A 182 22.42 1.96 -15.61
N ARG A 183 22.97 1.59 -14.47
CA ARG A 183 22.28 1.67 -13.18
C ARG A 183 23.19 2.22 -12.10
N ILE A 184 22.66 3.19 -11.36
CA ILE A 184 23.29 3.76 -10.17
C ILE A 184 22.39 3.39 -8.99
N ARG A 185 22.97 2.77 -7.97
CA ARG A 185 22.32 2.53 -6.68
C ARG A 185 23.09 3.32 -5.64
N ALA A 186 22.43 4.27 -5.00
CA ALA A 186 23.04 5.16 -4.03
C ALA A 186 22.11 5.41 -2.84
N GLY A 187 22.65 5.47 -1.64
CA GLY A 187 21.99 6.08 -0.49
C GLY A 187 22.23 7.59 -0.53
N VAL A 188 21.16 8.39 -0.63
CA VAL A 188 21.19 9.86 -0.66
C VAL A 188 20.27 10.37 0.43
N GLY A 189 20.82 10.96 1.49
CA GLY A 189 20.05 11.35 2.67
C GLY A 189 19.21 10.19 3.19
N GLY A 190 17.92 10.48 3.39
CA GLY A 190 16.93 9.50 3.86
C GLY A 190 16.47 8.44 2.85
N TYR A 191 17.05 8.37 1.64
CA TYR A 191 16.51 7.55 0.54
C TYR A 191 17.57 6.66 -0.12
N ASN A 192 17.20 5.42 -0.40
CA ASN A 192 17.83 4.58 -1.41
C ASN A 192 17.32 5.00 -2.78
N VAL A 193 18.22 5.52 -3.61
CA VAL A 193 17.98 5.93 -4.99
C VAL A 193 18.48 4.84 -5.93
N ASP A 194 17.58 4.31 -6.74
CA ASP A 194 17.91 3.40 -7.84
C ASP A 194 17.58 4.09 -9.16
N ALA A 195 18.61 4.57 -9.86
CA ALA A 195 18.48 5.27 -11.12
C ALA A 195 18.94 4.37 -12.29
N GLN A 196 18.04 4.12 -13.23
CA GLN A 196 18.30 3.40 -14.47
C GLN A 196 18.35 4.40 -15.63
N ILE A 197 19.45 4.37 -16.37
CA ILE A 197 19.70 5.24 -17.52
C ILE A 197 19.70 4.37 -18.77
N HIS A 198 18.74 4.64 -19.64
CA HIS A 198 18.57 3.97 -20.91
C HIS A 198 19.00 4.89 -22.04
N PHE A 199 19.90 4.39 -22.87
CA PHE A 199 20.29 5.03 -24.12
C PHE A 199 19.66 4.27 -25.30
N GLY A 200 19.28 4.98 -26.35
CA GLY A 200 18.79 4.35 -27.58
C GLY A 200 19.89 3.77 -28.47
N ALA A 201 21.15 4.10 -28.21
CA ALA A 201 22.31 3.45 -28.83
C ALA A 201 23.00 2.49 -27.83
N VAL A 202 23.51 1.37 -28.33
CA VAL A 202 24.31 0.40 -27.56
C VAL A 202 25.57 1.05 -26.99
N THR A 203 26.23 1.88 -27.81
CA THR A 203 27.41 2.67 -27.45
C THR A 203 27.05 4.15 -27.58
N PRO A 204 26.58 4.79 -26.50
CA PRO A 204 26.24 6.21 -26.54
C PRO A 204 27.49 7.07 -26.79
N SER A 205 27.34 8.13 -27.58
CA SER A 205 28.43 9.09 -27.81
C SER A 205 28.77 9.87 -26.53
N ALA A 206 29.98 10.44 -26.46
CA ALA A 206 30.40 11.29 -25.35
C ALA A 206 29.43 12.46 -25.10
N GLU A 207 28.93 13.07 -26.17
CA GLU A 207 27.92 14.14 -26.11
C GLU A 207 26.61 13.63 -25.48
N THR A 208 26.14 12.43 -25.87
CA THR A 208 24.93 11.82 -25.31
C THR A 208 25.09 11.49 -23.82
N ILE A 209 26.27 11.01 -23.41
CA ILE A 209 26.61 10.76 -22.01
C ILE A 209 26.59 12.08 -21.21
N GLU A 210 27.15 13.15 -21.76
CA GLU A 210 27.17 14.47 -21.11
C GLU A 210 25.76 15.05 -20.96
N VAL A 211 24.91 14.93 -21.99
CA VAL A 211 23.49 15.31 -21.92
C VAL A 211 22.76 14.56 -20.81
N ALA A 212 22.98 13.24 -20.70
CA ALA A 212 22.40 12.42 -19.63
C ALA A 212 22.93 12.84 -18.25
N GLN A 213 24.23 13.10 -18.11
CA GLN A 213 24.84 13.56 -16.86
C GLN A 213 24.27 14.92 -16.43
N ARG A 214 24.08 15.86 -17.36
CA ARG A 214 23.47 17.16 -17.05
C ARG A 214 22.05 17.02 -16.50
N GLN A 215 21.27 16.07 -17.01
CA GLN A 215 19.94 15.79 -16.44
C GLN A 215 20.04 15.07 -15.10
N LEU A 216 20.99 14.16 -14.91
CA LEU A 216 21.22 13.48 -13.64
C LEU A 216 21.64 14.46 -12.54
N ASN A 217 22.41 15.51 -12.86
CA ASN A 217 22.76 16.60 -11.94
C ASN A 217 21.54 17.39 -11.44
N ARG A 218 20.38 17.23 -12.10
CA ARG A 218 19.11 17.85 -11.72
C ARG A 218 18.23 16.92 -10.90
N LEU A 219 18.74 15.76 -10.50
CA LEU A 219 18.09 14.91 -9.52
C LEU A 219 18.03 15.64 -8.17
N VAL A 220 16.85 15.66 -7.58
CA VAL A 220 16.56 16.24 -6.27
C VAL A 220 16.02 15.15 -5.38
N VAL A 221 16.57 15.09 -4.18
CA VAL A 221 16.10 14.26 -3.07
C VAL A 221 15.87 15.20 -1.88
N ALA A 222 14.80 15.99 -1.93
CA ALA A 222 14.36 16.79 -0.80
C ALA A 222 13.69 15.85 0.19
N SER A 223 14.41 15.54 1.26
CA SER A 223 13.94 14.67 2.32
C SER A 223 13.05 15.42 3.29
N GLU A 224 11.96 14.76 3.74
CA GLU A 224 11.38 15.14 5.03
C GLU A 224 12.48 15.02 6.11
N PRO A 225 12.60 15.97 7.07
CA PRO A 225 13.65 15.91 8.09
C PRO A 225 13.64 14.60 8.90
N VAL A 226 12.47 13.98 9.00
CA VAL A 226 12.29 12.64 9.53
C VAL A 226 11.23 11.91 8.72
N THR A 227 11.48 10.65 8.36
CA THR A 227 10.57 9.80 7.60
C THR A 227 10.10 8.61 8.45
N ILE A 228 8.98 8.00 8.06
CA ILE A 228 8.50 6.75 8.66
C ILE A 228 7.75 5.90 7.62
N LEU A 229 7.97 4.59 7.69
CA LEU A 229 7.19 3.55 7.04
C LEU A 229 6.87 2.43 8.03
N ALA A 230 5.90 1.61 7.66
CA ALA A 230 5.47 0.46 8.44
C ALA A 230 5.40 -0.78 7.54
N ARG A 231 5.94 -1.91 8.02
CA ARG A 231 5.87 -3.19 7.31
C ARG A 231 5.53 -4.34 8.27
N PRO A 232 4.41 -5.07 8.07
CA PRO A 232 3.31 -4.75 7.15
C PRO A 232 2.42 -3.62 7.68
N THR A 233 1.61 -3.03 6.80
CA THR A 233 0.59 -2.01 7.14
C THR A 233 -0.76 -2.61 7.51
N VAL A 234 -0.97 -3.91 7.27
CA VAL A 234 -2.17 -4.65 7.65
C VAL A 234 -1.74 -5.81 8.53
N LEU A 235 -2.12 -5.75 9.79
CA LEU A 235 -1.77 -6.76 10.78
C LEU A 235 -2.75 -7.94 10.75
N GLY A 236 -2.19 -9.14 10.74
CA GLY A 236 -2.88 -10.37 11.08
C GLY A 236 -2.89 -10.63 12.60
N ARG A 237 -3.47 -11.76 12.99
CA ARG A 237 -3.57 -12.16 14.40
C ARG A 237 -2.19 -12.28 15.06
N GLY A 238 -1.94 -11.46 16.08
CA GLY A 238 -0.69 -11.47 16.85
C GLY A 238 0.54 -11.10 16.03
N GLN A 239 0.33 -10.57 14.82
CA GLN A 239 1.40 -10.09 13.97
C GLN A 239 1.86 -8.75 14.49
N LYS A 240 3.17 -8.57 14.52
CA LYS A 240 3.81 -7.29 14.84
C LYS A 240 4.38 -6.70 13.56
N LEU A 241 4.52 -5.38 13.51
CA LEU A 241 5.15 -4.70 12.39
C LEU A 241 6.50 -4.10 12.79
N THR A 242 7.32 -3.87 11.77
CA THR A 242 8.52 -3.05 11.87
C THR A 242 8.18 -1.64 11.41
N LEU A 243 8.47 -0.66 12.25
CA LEU A 243 8.53 0.75 11.88
C LEU A 243 9.97 1.07 11.50
N TYR A 244 10.17 1.85 10.46
CA TYR A 244 11.51 2.25 10.04
C TYR A 244 11.46 3.56 9.28
N GLY A 245 12.59 4.24 9.20
CA GLY A 245 12.72 5.49 8.50
C GLY A 245 14.13 6.05 8.63
N SER A 246 14.25 7.35 8.41
CA SER A 246 15.53 8.05 8.47
C SER A 246 15.35 9.47 9.02
N VAL A 247 16.45 10.06 9.49
CA VAL A 247 16.58 11.50 9.72
C VAL A 247 17.57 12.11 8.73
N ASP A 248 17.41 13.39 8.42
CA ASP A 248 18.25 14.11 7.44
C ASP A 248 19.63 14.51 7.95
N SER A 249 19.88 14.45 9.27
CA SER A 249 21.19 14.74 9.86
C SER A 249 22.27 13.73 9.49
N GLU A 250 21.86 12.54 9.04
CA GLU A 250 22.70 11.37 8.75
C GLU A 250 23.53 10.85 9.93
N LYS A 251 23.34 11.41 11.14
CA LYS A 251 24.09 11.02 12.34
C LYS A 251 23.49 9.77 12.98
N ALA A 252 24.37 8.97 13.57
CA ALA A 252 23.99 7.88 14.45
C ALA A 252 23.61 8.39 15.85
N GLU A 253 22.98 7.52 16.64
CA GLU A 253 22.63 7.73 18.06
C GLU A 253 21.62 8.86 18.34
N GLU A 254 20.98 9.39 17.31
CA GLU A 254 19.90 10.36 17.48
C GLU A 254 18.60 9.67 17.86
N ILE A 255 17.82 10.32 18.72
CA ILE A 255 16.59 9.77 19.27
C ILE A 255 15.42 10.17 18.37
N VAL A 256 14.77 9.16 17.79
CA VAL A 256 13.53 9.32 17.04
C VAL A 256 12.37 8.84 17.90
N THR A 257 11.48 9.75 18.27
CA THR A 257 10.27 9.44 19.03
C THR A 257 9.20 8.93 18.07
N ILE A 258 8.58 7.80 18.42
CA ILE A 258 7.46 7.22 17.68
C ILE A 258 6.18 7.61 18.40
N GLU A 259 5.31 8.29 17.67
CA GLU A 259 4.00 8.71 18.17
C GLU A 259 2.89 7.94 17.45
N ALA A 260 1.86 7.52 18.17
CA ALA A 260 0.69 6.87 17.60
C ALA A 260 -0.60 7.59 17.99
N LYS A 261 -1.54 7.59 17.06
CA LYS A 261 -2.94 7.98 17.25
C LYS A 261 -3.81 6.77 16.96
N ASP A 262 -4.22 6.08 18.02
CA ASP A 262 -5.14 4.94 17.95
C ASP A 262 -6.48 5.40 17.34
N CYS A 263 -7.16 4.52 16.60
CA CYS A 263 -8.47 4.83 16.05
C CYS A 263 -9.46 5.28 17.13
N GLY A 264 -10.18 6.37 16.85
CA GLY A 264 -11.10 7.00 17.80
C GLY A 264 -10.44 8.05 18.72
N GLN A 265 -9.11 8.13 18.74
CA GLN A 265 -8.38 9.20 19.44
C GLN A 265 -8.19 10.42 18.54
N THR A 266 -8.09 11.60 19.15
CA THR A 266 -7.93 12.89 18.45
C THR A 266 -6.48 13.35 18.39
N SER A 267 -5.64 12.94 19.35
CA SER A 267 -4.24 13.36 19.47
C SER A 267 -3.26 12.20 19.30
N PHE A 268 -2.06 12.53 18.84
CA PHE A 268 -0.92 11.62 18.88
C PHE A 268 -0.32 11.60 20.28
N ARG A 269 0.12 10.42 20.72
CA ARG A 269 0.88 10.23 21.96
C ARG A 269 2.16 9.46 21.66
N GLU A 270 3.18 9.72 22.45
CA GLU A 270 4.41 8.92 22.42
C GLU A 270 4.11 7.46 22.80
N VAL A 271 4.67 6.52 22.04
CA VAL A 271 4.50 5.07 22.25
C VAL A 271 5.80 4.29 22.28
N ALA A 272 6.86 4.82 21.68
CA ALA A 272 8.19 4.23 21.66
C ALA A 272 9.25 5.26 21.24
N ALA A 273 10.52 4.88 21.32
CA ALA A 273 11.63 5.61 20.73
C ALA A 273 12.60 4.63 20.05
N ALA A 274 13.26 5.09 18.99
CA ALA A 274 14.30 4.38 18.28
C ALA A 274 15.57 5.24 18.20
N ARG A 275 16.73 4.60 18.00
CA ARG A 275 18.00 5.29 17.76
C ARG A 275 18.39 5.16 16.31
N THR A 276 18.94 6.23 15.75
CA THR A 276 19.49 6.20 14.40
C THR A 276 20.79 5.41 14.37
N GLN A 277 20.98 4.67 13.29
CA GLN A 277 22.23 4.04 12.91
C GLN A 277 23.05 5.04 12.09
N GLU A 278 24.25 4.64 11.71
CA GLU A 278 25.07 5.43 10.80
C GLU A 278 24.29 5.75 9.51
N GLY A 279 24.23 7.03 9.13
CA GLY A 279 23.47 7.49 7.97
C GLY A 279 22.02 7.83 8.26
N GLY A 280 21.68 8.01 9.54
CA GLY A 280 20.39 8.52 9.99
C GLY A 280 19.23 7.53 9.90
N GLY A 281 19.44 6.34 9.33
CA GLY A 281 18.43 5.29 9.25
C GLY A 281 18.08 4.74 10.63
N TRP A 282 16.82 4.42 10.90
CA TRP A 282 16.37 3.87 12.17
C TRP A 282 15.29 2.81 11.94
N SER A 283 15.19 1.86 12.88
CA SER A 283 14.15 0.85 12.89
C SER A 283 13.66 0.59 14.31
N TYR A 284 12.41 0.17 14.42
CA TYR A 284 11.77 -0.30 15.64
C TYR A 284 10.93 -1.53 15.31
N ASP A 285 11.41 -2.68 15.77
CA ASP A 285 10.75 -3.96 15.55
C ASP A 285 9.68 -4.24 16.60
N LEU A 286 8.80 -5.19 16.27
CA LEU A 286 7.82 -5.73 17.21
C LEU A 286 6.76 -4.71 17.68
N PHE A 287 6.50 -3.66 16.89
CA PHE A 287 5.43 -2.71 17.17
C PHE A 287 4.06 -3.36 16.99
N ASP A 288 3.17 -3.14 17.96
CA ASP A 288 1.82 -3.69 17.94
C ASP A 288 0.80 -2.70 18.53
N PRO A 289 0.05 -1.97 17.68
CA PRO A 289 -0.93 -1.01 18.15
C PRO A 289 -2.17 -1.69 18.75
N ASN A 290 -2.42 -2.98 18.49
CA ASN A 290 -3.62 -3.74 18.90
C ASN A 290 -4.96 -3.10 18.49
N ILE A 291 -4.93 -2.10 17.60
CA ILE A 291 -6.05 -1.38 16.98
C ILE A 291 -5.51 -0.67 15.73
N SER A 292 -6.36 -0.41 14.73
CA SER A 292 -5.92 0.44 13.61
C SER A 292 -5.49 1.81 14.14
N ALA A 293 -4.39 2.36 13.62
CA ALA A 293 -3.78 3.58 14.11
C ALA A 293 -3.12 4.38 12.99
N SER A 294 -2.89 5.66 13.24
CA SER A 294 -1.92 6.46 12.49
C SER A 294 -0.64 6.57 13.31
N VAL A 295 0.50 6.28 12.72
CA VAL A 295 1.82 6.34 13.39
C VAL A 295 2.67 7.37 12.69
N ARG A 296 3.44 8.17 13.44
CA ARG A 296 4.42 9.10 12.89
C ARG A 296 5.70 9.11 13.71
N ALA A 297 6.78 9.57 13.09
CA ALA A 297 8.03 9.81 13.77
C ALA A 297 8.19 11.30 14.08
N ALA A 298 8.85 11.60 15.19
CA ALA A 298 9.21 12.94 15.61
C ALA A 298 10.70 12.99 15.97
N TRP A 299 11.39 14.01 15.49
CA TRP A 299 12.82 14.23 15.72
C TRP A 299 13.11 15.74 15.60
N ASN A 300 13.88 16.30 16.54
CA ASN A 300 14.22 17.74 16.59
C ASN A 300 13.04 18.69 16.31
N ASN A 301 11.90 18.46 16.98
CA ASN A 301 10.64 19.20 16.83
C ASN A 301 9.97 19.10 15.44
N GLN A 302 10.57 18.38 14.49
CA GLN A 302 9.97 18.04 13.21
C GLN A 302 9.20 16.74 13.32
N ARG A 303 8.20 16.57 12.44
CA ARG A 303 7.32 15.40 12.41
C ARG A 303 7.20 14.89 10.99
N SER A 304 7.24 13.57 10.83
CA SER A 304 7.04 12.93 9.54
C SER A 304 5.57 13.00 9.11
N SER A 305 5.34 12.75 7.82
CA SER A 305 4.00 12.34 7.36
C SER A 305 3.55 11.06 8.10
N PRO A 306 2.30 10.95 8.55
CA PRO A 306 1.82 9.77 9.29
C PRO A 306 1.54 8.59 8.36
N VAL A 307 1.92 7.38 8.79
CA VAL A 307 1.57 6.11 8.13
C VAL A 307 0.34 5.49 8.80
N ALA A 308 -0.62 5.04 8.00
CA ALA A 308 -1.80 4.32 8.49
C ALA A 308 -1.52 2.82 8.59
N VAL A 309 -1.77 2.25 9.76
CA VAL A 309 -1.70 0.80 10.03
C VAL A 309 -3.09 0.29 10.39
N GLN A 310 -3.48 -0.83 9.79
CA GLN A 310 -4.79 -1.44 9.97
C GLN A 310 -4.65 -2.75 10.73
N ASP A 311 -5.53 -2.97 11.68
CA ASP A 311 -5.50 -4.16 12.53
C ASP A 311 -6.76 -5.01 12.40
N ARG A 312 -6.65 -6.29 12.75
CA ARG A 312 -7.74 -7.26 12.84
C ARG A 312 -7.92 -7.67 14.29
N PRO A 313 -9.16 -7.80 14.77
CA PRO A 313 -9.37 -8.28 16.12
C PRO A 313 -8.96 -9.75 16.20
N TYR A 314 -8.50 -10.16 17.38
CA TYR A 314 -8.25 -11.56 17.66
C TYR A 314 -9.57 -12.32 17.61
N VAL A 315 -9.68 -13.34 16.75
CA VAL A 315 -10.86 -14.22 16.73
C VAL A 315 -10.41 -15.65 17.03
N SER A 316 -11.11 -16.31 17.95
CA SER A 316 -10.88 -17.71 18.30
C SER A 316 -12.19 -18.47 18.34
N LEU A 317 -12.20 -19.63 17.68
CA LEU A 317 -13.25 -20.62 17.80
C LEU A 317 -12.63 -21.85 18.49
N ARG A 318 -13.28 -22.38 19.51
CA ARG A 318 -12.80 -23.54 20.27
C ARG A 318 -13.94 -24.50 20.57
N ARG A 319 -13.65 -25.80 20.61
CA ARG A 319 -14.55 -26.82 21.14
C ARG A 319 -14.48 -26.83 22.66
N LEU A 320 -15.63 -27.00 23.32
CA LEU A 320 -15.71 -27.05 24.78
C LEU A 320 -15.70 -28.49 25.29
N GLY A 321 -14.69 -28.82 26.09
CA GLY A 321 -14.56 -30.11 26.78
C GLY A 321 -14.63 -31.31 25.83
N GLY A 322 -13.95 -31.24 24.67
CA GLY A 322 -13.94 -32.31 23.67
C GLY A 322 -15.28 -32.56 22.95
N SER A 323 -16.33 -31.81 23.26
CA SER A 323 -17.66 -32.00 22.66
C SER A 323 -17.65 -31.76 21.15
N SER A 324 -18.40 -32.57 20.41
CA SER A 324 -18.62 -32.39 18.96
C SER A 324 -19.62 -31.28 18.65
N SER A 325 -20.39 -30.80 19.63
CA SER A 325 -21.49 -29.85 19.42
C SER A 325 -21.43 -28.59 20.27
N ARG A 326 -20.54 -28.50 21.28
CA ARG A 326 -20.38 -27.31 22.12
C ARG A 326 -19.13 -26.53 21.74
N PHE A 327 -19.32 -25.24 21.51
CA PHE A 327 -18.27 -24.32 21.08
C PHE A 327 -18.24 -23.06 21.92
N SER A 328 -17.08 -22.41 21.95
CA SER A 328 -16.93 -21.04 22.41
C SER A 328 -16.28 -20.23 21.29
N VAL A 329 -16.82 -19.04 21.05
CA VAL A 329 -16.19 -18.05 20.18
C VAL A 329 -15.81 -16.84 21.00
N VAL A 330 -14.58 -16.36 20.80
CA VAL A 330 -14.00 -15.20 21.48
C VAL A 330 -13.53 -14.23 20.41
N VAL A 331 -13.90 -12.96 20.59
CA VAL A 331 -13.35 -11.82 19.87
C VAL A 331 -12.63 -10.93 20.87
N GLY A 332 -11.33 -10.80 20.73
CA GLY A 332 -10.49 -9.97 21.59
C GLY A 332 -9.99 -8.73 20.84
N ALA A 333 -10.06 -7.57 21.48
CA ALA A 333 -9.59 -6.29 20.97
C ALA A 333 -9.44 -5.25 22.10
N LYS A 334 -8.93 -4.05 21.78
CA LYS A 334 -9.04 -2.89 22.69
C LYS A 334 -10.47 -2.39 22.87
N LEU A 335 -11.35 -2.70 21.91
CA LEU A 335 -12.77 -2.36 21.96
C LEU A 335 -13.60 -3.57 22.41
N GLN A 336 -14.69 -3.30 23.11
CA GLN A 336 -15.72 -4.32 23.35
C GLN A 336 -16.65 -4.48 22.14
N PHE A 337 -17.11 -5.72 21.91
CA PHE A 337 -18.02 -6.07 20.82
C PHE A 337 -19.32 -6.69 21.31
N TRP A 338 -19.77 -6.30 22.51
CA TRP A 338 -21.03 -6.79 23.07
C TRP A 338 -22.20 -6.52 22.12
N ARG A 339 -23.11 -7.50 22.00
CA ARG A 339 -24.24 -7.54 21.05
C ARG A 339 -23.87 -7.52 19.57
N LYS A 340 -22.58 -7.48 19.21
CA LYS A 340 -22.13 -7.75 17.84
C LYS A 340 -22.22 -9.25 17.58
N TYR A 341 -22.10 -9.65 16.31
CA TYR A 341 -22.15 -11.06 15.94
C TYR A 341 -20.95 -11.52 15.14
N VAL A 342 -20.64 -12.80 15.30
CA VAL A 342 -19.78 -13.58 14.41
C VAL A 342 -20.63 -14.51 13.55
N VAL A 343 -20.09 -14.92 12.42
CA VAL A 343 -20.65 -15.98 11.58
C VAL A 343 -19.75 -17.20 11.71
N ILE A 344 -20.31 -18.32 12.14
CA ILE A 344 -19.65 -19.61 12.09
C ILE A 344 -19.86 -20.14 10.68
N GLU A 345 -18.75 -20.39 9.99
CA GLU A 345 -18.73 -20.88 8.63
C GLU A 345 -18.18 -22.30 8.61
N ARG A 346 -18.74 -23.14 7.73
CA ARG A 346 -18.28 -24.49 7.46
C ARG A 346 -17.69 -24.53 6.06
N PHE A 347 -16.52 -25.15 5.93
CA PHE A 347 -15.92 -25.37 4.63
C PHE A 347 -16.64 -26.48 3.89
N GLU A 348 -17.11 -26.18 2.69
CA GLU A 348 -17.72 -27.13 1.77
C GLU A 348 -16.66 -27.58 0.77
N GLN A 349 -16.05 -28.74 1.03
CA GLN A 349 -14.92 -29.27 0.24
C GLN A 349 -15.26 -29.40 -1.25
N ARG A 350 -16.48 -29.85 -1.59
CA ARG A 350 -16.91 -30.01 -2.99
C ARG A 350 -16.89 -28.71 -3.79
N LEU A 351 -17.11 -27.57 -3.13
CA LEU A 351 -17.19 -26.26 -3.78
C LEU A 351 -15.97 -25.38 -3.48
N GLY A 352 -15.01 -25.86 -2.68
CA GLY A 352 -13.87 -25.06 -2.22
C GLY A 352 -14.26 -23.76 -1.51
N SER A 353 -15.44 -23.70 -0.87
CA SER A 353 -16.01 -22.44 -0.37
C SER A 353 -16.52 -22.54 1.06
N TRP A 354 -16.56 -21.39 1.74
CA TRP A 354 -17.09 -21.27 3.09
C TRP A 354 -18.59 -20.96 3.05
N LYS A 355 -19.39 -21.77 3.75
CA LYS A 355 -20.84 -21.57 3.88
C LYS A 355 -21.21 -21.12 5.29
N PRO A 356 -22.02 -20.06 5.44
CA PRO A 356 -22.52 -19.65 6.75
C PRO A 356 -23.37 -20.78 7.35
N SER A 357 -23.03 -21.19 8.57
CA SER A 357 -23.74 -22.26 9.29
C SER A 357 -24.54 -21.72 10.46
N ARG A 358 -24.02 -20.70 11.16
CA ARG A 358 -24.71 -20.07 12.29
C ARG A 358 -24.25 -18.65 12.53
N LYS A 359 -25.19 -17.75 12.84
CA LYS A 359 -24.88 -16.44 13.43
C LYS A 359 -24.86 -16.56 14.95
N VAL A 360 -23.83 -16.05 15.60
CA VAL A 360 -23.67 -16.07 17.06
C VAL A 360 -23.47 -14.66 17.55
N VAL A 361 -24.40 -14.18 18.39
CA VAL A 361 -24.30 -12.88 19.05
C VAL A 361 -23.40 -13.02 20.28
N LEU A 362 -22.45 -12.10 20.44
CA LEU A 362 -21.55 -12.04 21.58
C LEU A 362 -22.28 -11.38 22.76
N THR A 363 -22.40 -12.09 23.88
CA THR A 363 -23.23 -11.67 25.01
C THR A 363 -22.45 -11.47 26.29
N ASP A 364 -21.24 -12.03 26.38
CA ASP A 364 -20.38 -11.97 27.56
C ASP A 364 -19.11 -11.18 27.26
N THR A 365 -18.55 -10.55 28.30
CA THR A 365 -17.29 -9.83 28.24
C THR A 365 -16.40 -10.22 29.42
N SER A 366 -15.10 -10.31 29.19
CA SER A 366 -14.10 -10.43 30.23
C SER A 366 -12.84 -9.64 29.88
N SER A 367 -12.14 -9.17 30.89
CA SER A 367 -10.84 -8.52 30.75
C SER A 367 -10.00 -8.87 31.98
N THR A 368 -8.70 -9.00 31.79
CA THR A 368 -7.75 -9.16 32.90
C THR A 368 -7.44 -7.78 33.47
N ALA A 369 -7.38 -7.64 34.80
CA ALA A 369 -6.99 -6.37 35.42
C ALA A 369 -5.65 -5.86 34.86
N GLY A 370 -5.60 -4.58 34.48
CA GLY A 370 -4.43 -3.97 33.84
C GLY A 370 -4.25 -4.30 32.34
N SER A 371 -5.09 -5.17 31.75
CA SER A 371 -5.08 -5.41 30.32
C SER A 371 -5.85 -4.33 29.56
N SER A 372 -5.26 -3.80 28.50
CA SER A 372 -5.97 -2.95 27.53
C SER A 372 -6.88 -3.75 26.58
N PHE A 373 -6.96 -5.08 26.77
CA PHE A 373 -7.70 -5.99 25.92
C PHE A 373 -8.99 -6.46 26.59
N VAL A 374 -10.07 -6.47 25.82
CA VAL A 374 -11.38 -6.98 26.21
C VAL A 374 -11.72 -8.17 25.33
N ASN A 375 -12.00 -9.30 25.95
CA ASN A 375 -12.54 -10.48 25.30
C ASN A 375 -14.07 -10.40 25.33
N THR A 376 -14.70 -10.29 24.18
CA THR A 376 -16.15 -10.46 24.04
C THR A 376 -16.42 -11.86 23.49
N PHE A 377 -17.25 -12.66 24.14
CA PHE A 377 -17.40 -14.06 23.80
C PHE A 377 -18.84 -14.56 23.90
N GLN A 378 -19.04 -15.76 23.37
CA GLN A 378 -20.28 -16.52 23.58
C GLN A 378 -20.01 -18.02 23.50
N LYS A 379 -20.67 -18.78 24.38
CA LYS A 379 -20.75 -20.24 24.30
C LYS A 379 -22.03 -20.63 23.58
N PHE A 380 -21.94 -21.58 22.65
CA PHE A 380 -23.10 -21.99 21.85
C PHE A 380 -23.04 -23.47 21.48
N ARG A 381 -24.18 -24.00 21.05
CA ARG A 381 -24.28 -25.35 20.47
C ARG A 381 -24.39 -25.26 18.95
N LEU A 382 -23.76 -26.16 18.22
CA LEU A 382 -23.93 -26.26 16.78
C LEU A 382 -23.80 -27.73 16.39
N SER A 383 -24.81 -28.24 15.68
CA SER A 383 -24.74 -29.58 15.09
C SER A 383 -24.23 -29.46 13.66
N VAL A 384 -23.12 -30.14 13.37
CA VAL A 384 -22.55 -30.24 12.02
C VAL A 384 -22.14 -31.69 11.76
N PRO A 385 -22.03 -32.11 10.49
CA PRO A 385 -21.49 -33.42 10.16
C PRO A 385 -20.11 -33.64 10.77
N LYS A 386 -19.81 -34.89 11.13
CA LYS A 386 -18.48 -35.28 11.62
C LYS A 386 -17.39 -34.84 10.65
N SER A 387 -16.21 -34.53 11.18
CA SER A 387 -15.04 -34.09 10.41
C SER A 387 -15.24 -32.79 9.62
N SER A 388 -16.28 -32.01 9.93
CA SER A 388 -16.47 -30.66 9.37
C SER A 388 -15.31 -29.74 9.76
N LEU A 389 -14.87 -28.92 8.82
CA LEU A 389 -13.89 -27.86 9.04
C LEU A 389 -14.64 -26.54 9.24
N LEU A 390 -14.49 -25.95 10.42
CA LEU A 390 -15.19 -24.73 10.84
C LEU A 390 -14.22 -23.56 11.02
N ARG A 391 -14.73 -22.34 10.84
CA ARG A 391 -14.09 -21.11 11.31
C ARG A 391 -15.13 -20.13 11.83
N ALA A 392 -14.71 -19.23 12.71
CA ALA A 392 -15.46 -18.03 13.02
C ALA A 392 -14.97 -16.88 12.14
N PHE A 393 -15.92 -16.17 11.54
CA PHE A 393 -15.71 -14.95 10.77
C PHE A 393 -16.37 -13.79 11.51
N PHE A 394 -15.60 -12.75 11.80
CA PHE A 394 -16.09 -11.51 12.39
C PHE A 394 -16.13 -10.43 11.29
N PRO A 395 -17.33 -10.09 10.76
CA PRO A 395 -17.44 -9.22 9.58
C PRO A 395 -16.96 -7.79 9.84
N ARG A 396 -16.45 -7.12 8.80
CA ARG A 396 -16.05 -5.69 8.87
C ARG A 396 -17.17 -4.77 9.36
N SER A 397 -18.43 -5.07 9.02
CA SER A 397 -19.59 -4.31 9.51
C SER A 397 -19.82 -4.41 11.02
N GLN A 398 -19.22 -5.42 11.67
CA GLN A 398 -19.28 -5.62 13.12
C GLN A 398 -18.02 -5.12 13.83
N ALA A 399 -16.86 -5.23 13.17
CA ALA A 399 -15.56 -4.82 13.68
C ALA A 399 -15.27 -3.31 13.52
N GLY A 400 -15.87 -2.68 12.50
CA GLY A 400 -15.63 -1.27 12.17
C GLY A 400 -16.13 -0.30 13.24
N PRO A 401 -15.56 0.92 13.28
CA PRO A 401 -14.65 1.48 12.27
C PRO A 401 -13.16 1.15 12.48
N CYS A 402 -12.76 0.71 13.66
CA CYS A 402 -11.35 0.65 14.07
C CYS A 402 -10.61 -0.65 13.73
N TYR A 403 -11.32 -1.63 13.18
CA TYR A 403 -10.75 -2.91 12.81
C TYR A 403 -11.25 -3.38 11.43
N LEU A 404 -10.39 -4.15 10.76
CA LEU A 404 -10.78 -4.97 9.63
C LEU A 404 -11.53 -6.23 10.10
N ALA A 405 -12.01 -7.02 9.14
CA ALA A 405 -12.67 -8.29 9.46
C ALA A 405 -11.69 -9.28 10.15
N GLY A 406 -12.17 -10.08 11.09
CA GLY A 406 -11.37 -11.07 11.81
C GLY A 406 -11.73 -12.51 11.41
N TYR A 407 -10.76 -13.42 11.52
CA TYR A 407 -10.95 -14.85 11.26
C TYR A 407 -10.30 -15.69 12.36
N SER A 408 -10.96 -16.76 12.77
CA SER A 408 -10.34 -17.74 13.67
C SER A 408 -9.42 -18.69 12.94
N GLN A 409 -8.58 -19.38 13.71
CA GLN A 409 -8.02 -20.66 13.27
C GLN A 409 -9.15 -21.66 12.97
N LEU A 410 -8.82 -22.63 12.14
CA LEU A 410 -9.75 -23.67 11.72
C LEU A 410 -9.94 -24.70 12.83
N VAL A 411 -11.17 -25.18 13.00
CA VAL A 411 -11.53 -26.20 13.98
C VAL A 411 -12.15 -27.38 13.27
N ARG A 412 -11.65 -28.58 13.54
CA ARG A 412 -12.23 -29.84 13.05
C ARG A 412 -13.13 -30.47 14.13
N THR A 413 -14.33 -30.91 13.73
CA THR A 413 -15.32 -31.53 14.63
C THR A 413 -15.17 -33.03 14.73
#